data_AF-W8BAI8-F1
#
_entry.id   AF-W8BAI8-F1
#
_cell.length_a   1.000
_cell.length_b   1.000
_cell.length_c   1.000
_cell.angle_alpha   90.00
_cell.angle_beta   90.00
_cell.angle_gamma   90.00
#
_symmetry.space_group_name_H-M   'P 1'
#
loop_
_entity.id
_entity.type
_entity.pdbx_description
1 polymer ?
#
loop_
_entity_poly.entity_id
_entity_poly.type
_entity_poly.pdbx_seq_one_letter_code
_entity_poly.pdbx_strand_id
1 'polypeptide(L)'
;MTEDSRNIKRGIISLGLFMITSLTLAIMYSGVSGLTQTSVQDIGGSIFMLSSEMIFTFSYGVTYVFPSALPIMRREVGEGTYSLSAYYVAVVLSFIPMAFFKSYVFFSVIYGSVYYTRGFMLYLTMGLVLGLSAIAATGYGLFLSSFFETDTMAAECAAPFDLIFLIFGGAYYNVDSIPFLKYISLFFYSNEALMYNFWINVDEIVCPENLDHPCVQNGIEVLKRGSFKTADYTFWVDCLGLLGMAVAFNIVAYFFIRKYVKRSGYY
;
A
#
# COMPACT_ATOMS: atom_id res chain seq x y z
N MET A 1 -2.31 -11.43 29.10
CA MET A 1 -3.77 -11.36 29.40
C MET A 1 -4.24 -10.01 29.94
N THR A 2 -3.60 -9.40 30.95
CA THR A 2 -3.96 -8.02 31.39
C THR A 2 -3.39 -6.91 30.50
N GLU A 3 -2.26 -7.13 29.83
CA GLU A 3 -1.71 -6.20 28.83
C GLU A 3 -2.49 -6.19 27.50
N ASP A 4 -2.99 -7.36 27.06
CA ASP A 4 -3.74 -7.49 25.80
C ASP A 4 -5.05 -6.70 25.80
N SER A 5 -5.78 -6.71 26.94
CA SER A 5 -7.04 -5.96 27.09
C SER A 5 -6.84 -4.44 27.02
N ARG A 6 -5.66 -3.94 27.44
CA ARG A 6 -5.33 -2.51 27.39
C ARG A 6 -4.97 -2.07 25.97
N ASN A 7 -4.33 -2.94 25.18
CA ASN A 7 -3.98 -2.67 23.79
C ASN A 7 -5.18 -2.81 22.84
N ILE A 8 -6.18 -3.64 23.15
CA ILE A 8 -7.41 -3.77 22.34
C ILE A 8 -8.13 -2.44 22.19
N LYS A 9 -8.28 -1.65 23.27
CA LYS A 9 -8.92 -0.33 23.19
C LYS A 9 -8.21 0.61 22.22
N ARG A 10 -6.87 0.65 22.27
CA ARG A 10 -6.05 1.44 21.35
C ARG A 10 -6.17 0.95 19.91
N GLY A 11 -6.20 -0.37 19.71
CA GLY A 11 -6.41 -1.00 18.41
C GLY A 11 -7.77 -0.66 17.79
N ILE A 12 -8.84 -0.69 18.58
CA ILE A 12 -10.20 -0.31 18.13
C ILE A 12 -10.26 1.18 17.77
N ILE A 13 -9.67 2.06 18.58
CA ILE A 13 -9.62 3.50 18.27
C ILE A 13 -8.85 3.75 16.97
N SER A 14 -7.69 3.12 16.80
CA SER A 14 -6.89 3.24 15.58
C SER A 14 -7.64 2.72 14.35
N LEU A 15 -8.33 1.58 14.48
CA LEU A 15 -9.17 1.05 13.41
C LEU A 15 -10.33 2.02 13.09
N GLY A 16 -10.98 2.56 14.11
CA GLY A 16 -12.06 3.54 13.95
C GLY A 16 -11.60 4.78 13.17
N LEU A 17 -10.46 5.36 13.53
CA LEU A 17 -9.87 6.50 12.81
C LEU A 17 -9.54 6.16 11.35
N PHE A 18 -8.99 4.97 11.10
CA PHE A 18 -8.73 4.50 9.75
C PHE A 18 -10.00 4.27 8.93
N MET A 19 -11.10 3.87 9.56
CA MET A 19 -12.39 3.76 8.87
C MET A 19 -13.00 5.12 8.51
N ILE A 20 -12.63 6.20 9.19
CA ILE A 20 -13.06 7.56 8.82
C ILE A 20 -12.47 7.95 7.45
N THR A 21 -11.21 7.61 7.18
CA THR A 21 -10.60 7.91 5.86
C THR A 21 -11.25 7.08 4.76
N SER A 22 -11.58 5.81 5.04
CA SER A 22 -12.39 4.97 4.13
C SER A 22 -13.75 5.59 3.82
N LEU A 23 -14.48 6.02 4.86
CA LEU A 23 -15.80 6.66 4.69
C LEU A 23 -15.69 7.97 3.91
N THR A 24 -14.64 8.74 4.13
CA THR A 24 -14.40 10.00 3.41
C THR A 24 -14.22 9.75 1.93
N LEU A 25 -13.38 8.78 1.54
CA LEU A 25 -13.21 8.38 0.15
C LEU A 25 -14.52 7.82 -0.45
N ALA A 26 -15.26 7.01 0.31
CA ALA A 26 -16.54 6.47 -0.13
C ALA A 26 -17.56 7.59 -0.43
N ILE A 27 -17.64 8.62 0.42
CA ILE A 27 -18.52 9.78 0.21
C ILE A 27 -18.06 10.57 -1.02
N MET A 28 -16.76 10.86 -1.13
CA MET A 28 -16.21 11.64 -2.25
C MET A 28 -16.51 11.03 -3.61
N TYR A 29 -16.47 9.70 -3.72
CA TYR A 29 -16.66 8.98 -4.99
C TYR A 29 -18.04 8.30 -5.12
N SER A 30 -18.97 8.54 -4.20
CA SER A 30 -20.31 7.91 -4.18
C SER A 30 -21.19 8.22 -5.40
N GLY A 31 -20.88 9.31 -6.14
CA GLY A 31 -21.60 9.72 -7.34
C GLY A 31 -21.12 9.08 -8.65
N VAL A 32 -20.04 8.28 -8.60
CA VAL A 32 -19.40 7.71 -9.79
C VAL A 32 -20.13 6.44 -10.22
N SER A 33 -21.36 6.59 -10.74
CA SER A 33 -22.23 5.46 -11.09
C SER A 33 -22.25 5.12 -12.58
N GLY A 34 -21.83 6.04 -13.46
CA GLY A 34 -21.78 5.84 -14.91
C GLY A 34 -20.38 5.55 -15.44
N LEU A 35 -20.26 4.72 -16.47
CA LEU A 35 -19.03 4.61 -17.27
C LEU A 35 -19.01 5.71 -18.32
N THR A 36 -18.89 6.96 -17.90
CA THR A 36 -18.76 8.13 -18.78
C THR A 36 -17.31 8.60 -18.86
N GLN A 37 -17.00 9.49 -19.80
CA GLN A 37 -15.65 10.05 -19.97
C GLN A 37 -15.12 10.76 -18.70
N THR A 38 -15.99 11.42 -17.94
CA THR A 38 -15.59 12.06 -16.67
C THR A 38 -15.29 11.01 -15.60
N SER A 39 -16.09 9.95 -15.55
CA SER A 39 -15.95 8.89 -14.56
C SER A 39 -14.68 8.06 -14.74
N VAL A 40 -14.05 8.04 -15.93
CA VAL A 40 -12.73 7.41 -16.13
C VAL A 40 -11.69 8.03 -15.21
N GLN A 41 -11.65 9.36 -15.13
CA GLN A 41 -10.72 10.07 -14.26
C GLN A 41 -11.09 9.88 -12.79
N ASP A 42 -12.38 9.92 -12.45
CA ASP A 42 -12.84 9.75 -11.07
C ASP A 42 -12.50 8.36 -10.53
N ILE A 43 -12.74 7.31 -11.32
CA ILE A 43 -12.39 5.93 -10.97
C ILE A 43 -10.88 5.79 -10.82
N GLY A 44 -10.08 6.27 -11.78
CA GLY A 44 -8.62 6.23 -11.70
C GLY A 44 -8.09 6.97 -10.47
N GLY A 45 -8.65 8.14 -10.16
CA GLY A 45 -8.33 8.90 -8.96
C GLY A 45 -8.69 8.14 -7.67
N SER A 46 -9.85 7.50 -7.64
CA SER A 46 -10.29 6.72 -6.47
C SER A 46 -9.41 5.49 -6.22
N ILE A 47 -8.97 4.79 -7.27
CA ILE A 47 -8.04 3.67 -7.19
C ILE A 47 -6.68 4.13 -6.64
N PHE A 48 -6.17 5.25 -7.17
CA PHE A 48 -4.90 5.80 -6.72
C PHE A 48 -4.95 6.29 -5.26
N MET A 49 -6.04 6.94 -4.87
CA MET A 49 -6.26 7.38 -3.48
C MET A 49 -6.34 6.19 -2.52
N LEU A 50 -7.09 5.15 -2.89
CA LEU A 50 -7.21 3.91 -2.14
C LEU A 50 -5.85 3.21 -1.96
N SER A 51 -5.07 3.11 -3.04
CA SER A 51 -3.69 2.59 -2.98
C SER A 51 -2.81 3.41 -2.06
N SER A 52 -2.87 4.75 -2.19
CA SER A 52 -2.01 5.66 -1.43
C SER A 52 -2.33 5.64 0.05
N GLU A 53 -3.61 5.63 0.41
CA GLU A 53 -4.07 5.57 1.80
C GLU A 53 -3.65 4.27 2.48
N MET A 54 -3.71 3.13 1.77
CA MET A 54 -3.15 1.86 2.27
C MET A 54 -1.66 1.99 2.54
N ILE A 55 -0.90 2.47 1.56
CA ILE A 55 0.56 2.54 1.68
C ILE A 55 0.95 3.43 2.87
N PHE A 56 0.42 4.65 2.94
CA PHE A 56 0.76 5.58 4.01
C PHE A 56 0.35 5.05 5.38
N THR A 57 -0.88 4.53 5.54
CA THR A 57 -1.34 4.06 6.84
C THR A 57 -0.44 2.95 7.40
N PHE A 58 -0.06 1.98 6.57
CA PHE A 58 0.77 0.87 7.03
C PHE A 58 2.23 1.25 7.22
N SER A 59 2.80 2.09 6.35
CA SER A 59 4.17 2.55 6.50
C SER A 59 4.37 3.37 7.77
N TYR A 60 3.54 4.41 7.99
CA TYR A 60 3.62 5.23 9.20
C TYR A 60 3.18 4.48 10.47
N GLY A 61 2.27 3.52 10.32
CA GLY A 61 1.79 2.69 11.42
C GLY A 61 2.85 1.78 12.05
N VAL A 62 4.00 1.57 11.40
CA VAL A 62 5.08 0.72 11.93
C VAL A 62 6.41 1.45 12.14
N THR A 63 6.48 2.74 11.83
CA THR A 63 7.72 3.54 11.97
C THR A 63 8.23 3.61 13.42
N TYR A 64 7.35 3.51 14.41
CA TYR A 64 7.73 3.55 15.83
C TYR A 64 8.20 2.19 16.41
N VAL A 65 8.02 1.09 15.65
CA VAL A 65 8.19 -0.28 16.18
C VAL A 65 9.61 -0.51 16.67
N PHE A 66 10.64 -0.22 15.86
CA PHE A 66 12.02 -0.44 16.29
C PHE A 66 12.52 0.59 17.30
N PRO A 67 12.35 1.91 17.13
CA PRO A 67 12.77 2.89 18.14
C PRO A 67 12.27 2.55 19.55
N SER A 68 11.03 2.08 19.67
CA SER A 68 10.45 1.67 20.95
C SER A 68 10.93 0.29 21.45
N ALA A 69 11.20 -0.65 20.56
CA ALA A 69 11.64 -2.01 20.92
C ALA A 69 13.15 -2.14 21.14
N LEU A 70 13.97 -1.23 20.59
CA LEU A 70 15.43 -1.29 20.61
C LEU A 70 16.03 -1.51 22.02
N PRO A 71 15.61 -0.80 23.09
CA PRO A 71 16.19 -0.99 24.43
C PRO A 71 15.98 -2.40 24.99
N ILE A 72 14.76 -2.92 24.85
CA ILE A 72 14.37 -4.25 25.35
C ILE A 72 15.07 -5.32 24.52
N MET A 73 15.01 -5.19 23.19
CA MET A 73 15.61 -6.12 22.26
C MET A 73 17.13 -6.24 22.46
N ARG A 74 17.83 -5.13 22.74
CA ARG A 74 19.27 -5.16 23.02
C ARG A 74 19.61 -5.96 24.27
N ARG A 75 18.82 -5.82 25.34
CA ARG A 75 18.99 -6.59 26.57
C ARG A 75 18.75 -8.07 26.33
N GLU A 76 17.62 -8.43 25.74
CA GLU A 76 17.21 -9.83 25.59
C GLU A 76 18.05 -10.61 24.57
N VAL A 77 18.50 -9.97 23.50
CA VAL A 77 19.47 -10.57 22.56
C VAL A 77 20.87 -10.67 23.20
N GLY A 78 21.24 -9.73 24.07
CA GLY A 78 22.49 -9.75 24.82
C GLY A 78 22.58 -10.88 25.83
N GLU A 79 21.47 -11.13 26.54
CA GLU A 79 21.32 -12.25 27.48
C GLU A 79 21.16 -13.61 26.76
N GLY A 80 20.98 -13.62 25.44
CA GLY A 80 20.85 -14.84 24.65
C GLY A 80 19.47 -15.50 24.72
N THR A 81 18.45 -14.78 25.17
CA THR A 81 17.07 -15.28 25.29
C THR A 81 16.47 -15.65 23.92
N TYR A 82 16.82 -14.90 22.87
CA TYR A 82 16.47 -15.23 21.48
C TYR A 82 17.46 -14.61 20.48
N SER A 83 17.47 -15.11 19.24
CA SER A 83 18.27 -14.53 18.16
C SER A 83 17.58 -13.30 17.53
N LEU A 84 18.37 -12.31 17.12
CA LEU A 84 17.86 -11.11 16.45
C LEU A 84 17.02 -11.42 15.20
N SER A 85 17.40 -12.46 14.44
CA SER A 85 16.66 -12.92 13.27
C SER A 85 15.30 -13.53 13.65
N ALA A 86 15.24 -14.31 14.73
CA ALA A 86 13.98 -14.89 15.19
C ALA A 86 12.99 -13.78 15.61
N TYR A 87 13.46 -12.76 16.33
CA TYR A 87 12.65 -11.60 16.68
C TYR A 87 12.15 -10.86 15.44
N TYR A 88 13.04 -10.53 14.50
CA TYR A 88 12.68 -9.78 13.30
C TYR A 88 11.63 -10.52 12.46
N VAL A 89 11.82 -11.83 12.23
CA VAL A 89 10.87 -12.65 11.48
C VAL A 89 9.53 -12.74 12.21
N ALA A 90 9.53 -12.90 13.54
CA ALA A 90 8.29 -12.92 14.33
C ALA A 90 7.51 -11.59 14.19
N VAL A 91 8.21 -10.45 14.22
CA VAL A 91 7.60 -9.13 14.01
C VAL A 91 6.96 -9.06 12.62
N VAL A 92 7.69 -9.39 11.55
CA VAL A 92 7.16 -9.33 10.18
C VAL A 92 5.95 -10.26 10.01
N LEU A 93 6.03 -11.50 10.49
CA LEU A 93 4.93 -12.46 10.40
C LEU A 93 3.69 -12.01 11.17
N SER A 94 3.85 -11.30 12.28
CA SER A 94 2.73 -10.78 13.06
C SER A 94 1.92 -9.70 12.32
N PHE A 95 2.55 -8.96 11.40
CA PHE A 95 1.89 -7.91 10.63
C PHE A 95 1.06 -8.43 9.46
N ILE A 96 1.43 -9.56 8.86
CA ILE A 96 0.74 -10.14 7.68
C ILE A 96 -0.77 -10.31 7.89
N PRO A 97 -1.26 -11.01 8.93
CA PRO A 97 -2.69 -11.22 9.11
C PRO A 97 -3.43 -9.90 9.40
N MET A 98 -2.79 -8.99 10.14
CA MET A 98 -3.36 -7.67 10.43
C MET A 98 -3.47 -6.81 9.17
N ALA A 99 -2.48 -6.89 8.27
CA ALA A 99 -2.47 -6.17 7.01
C ALA A 99 -3.67 -6.56 6.15
N PHE A 100 -3.83 -7.85 5.86
CA PHE A 100 -4.97 -8.33 5.09
C PHE A 100 -6.30 -7.97 5.73
N PHE A 101 -6.46 -8.23 7.04
CA PHE A 101 -7.72 -7.94 7.73
C PHE A 101 -8.12 -6.47 7.59
N LYS A 102 -7.20 -5.55 7.90
CA LYS A 102 -7.46 -4.10 7.79
C LYS A 102 -7.69 -3.66 6.35
N SER A 103 -6.94 -4.18 5.38
CA SER A 103 -7.14 -3.86 3.96
C SER A 103 -8.53 -4.25 3.46
N TYR A 104 -9.01 -5.46 3.79
CA TYR A 104 -10.35 -5.89 3.40
C TYR A 104 -11.46 -5.08 4.09
N VAL A 105 -11.33 -4.82 5.39
CA VAL A 105 -12.32 -4.02 6.14
C VAL A 105 -12.39 -2.60 5.57
N PHE A 106 -11.25 -1.94 5.37
CA PHE A 106 -11.19 -0.63 4.73
C PHE A 106 -11.81 -0.64 3.33
N PHE A 107 -11.46 -1.62 2.50
CA PHE A 107 -11.92 -1.67 1.12
C PHE A 107 -13.41 -1.97 1.02
N SER A 108 -13.97 -2.77 1.93
CA SER A 108 -15.39 -3.14 1.92
C SER A 108 -16.35 -1.94 1.93
N VAL A 109 -16.00 -0.87 2.65
CA VAL A 109 -16.82 0.35 2.72
C VAL A 109 -16.81 1.09 1.38
N ILE A 110 -15.63 1.36 0.81
CA ILE A 110 -15.50 2.06 -0.47
C ILE A 110 -16.08 1.19 -1.60
N TYR A 111 -15.84 -0.11 -1.58
CA TYR A 111 -16.37 -1.06 -2.55
C TYR A 111 -17.90 -1.06 -2.56
N GLY A 112 -18.53 -1.07 -1.39
CA GLY A 112 -20.00 -1.00 -1.27
C GLY A 112 -20.59 0.31 -1.79
N SER A 113 -19.84 1.41 -1.78
CA SER A 113 -20.31 2.72 -2.26
C SER A 113 -20.03 2.96 -3.74
N VAL A 114 -18.84 2.60 -4.23
CA VAL A 114 -18.36 2.98 -5.57
C VAL A 114 -18.44 1.82 -6.56
N TYR A 115 -18.16 0.59 -6.11
CA TYR A 115 -17.87 -0.55 -6.99
C TYR A 115 -18.91 -1.68 -6.95
N TYR A 116 -20.03 -1.47 -6.25
CA TYR A 116 -21.01 -2.51 -5.93
C TYR A 116 -21.57 -3.27 -7.15
N THR A 117 -21.55 -2.66 -8.34
CA THR A 117 -22.07 -3.25 -9.59
C THR A 117 -21.11 -4.23 -10.26
N ARG A 118 -19.83 -4.28 -9.85
CA ARG A 118 -18.75 -4.96 -10.60
C ARG A 118 -18.46 -6.40 -10.15
N GLY A 119 -19.21 -6.91 -9.16
CA GLY A 119 -19.22 -8.31 -8.77
C GLY A 119 -18.10 -8.74 -7.81
N PHE A 120 -18.38 -9.80 -7.04
CA PHE A 120 -17.57 -10.23 -5.89
C PHE A 120 -16.12 -10.63 -6.21
N MET A 121 -15.85 -11.12 -7.43
CA MET A 121 -14.48 -11.48 -7.82
C MET A 121 -13.55 -10.26 -7.82
N LEU A 122 -14.02 -9.09 -8.27
CA LEU A 122 -13.24 -7.86 -8.24
C LEU A 122 -12.91 -7.44 -6.80
N TYR A 123 -13.85 -7.65 -5.87
CA TYR A 123 -13.61 -7.37 -4.45
C TYR A 123 -12.46 -8.21 -3.89
N LEU A 124 -12.43 -9.52 -4.21
CA LEU A 124 -11.37 -10.42 -3.76
C LEU A 124 -10.01 -10.07 -4.38
N THR A 125 -9.98 -9.81 -5.68
CA THR A 125 -8.71 -9.58 -6.40
C THR A 125 -8.12 -8.21 -6.06
N MET A 126 -8.93 -7.14 -5.99
CA MET A 126 -8.45 -5.83 -5.54
C MET A 126 -8.09 -5.85 -4.05
N GLY A 127 -8.89 -6.53 -3.21
CA GLY A 127 -8.58 -6.71 -1.79
C GLY A 127 -7.25 -7.43 -1.55
N LEU A 128 -6.93 -8.43 -2.38
CA LEU A 128 -5.64 -9.10 -2.37
C LEU A 128 -4.51 -8.13 -2.69
N VAL A 129 -4.64 -7.33 -3.75
CA VAL A 129 -3.61 -6.33 -4.11
C VAL A 129 -3.41 -5.33 -2.98
N LEU A 130 -4.48 -4.81 -2.38
CA LEU A 130 -4.37 -3.88 -1.25
C LEU A 130 -3.70 -4.51 -0.02
N GLY A 131 -3.95 -5.79 0.24
CA GLY A 131 -3.27 -6.54 1.28
C GLY A 131 -1.77 -6.71 1.00
N LEU A 132 -1.40 -7.00 -0.24
CA LEU A 132 0.01 -7.07 -0.66
C LEU A 132 0.68 -5.70 -0.57
N SER A 133 0.01 -4.63 -0.99
CA SER A 133 0.49 -3.25 -0.86
C SER A 133 0.70 -2.88 0.60
N ALA A 134 -0.20 -3.29 1.50
CA ALA A 134 -0.05 -3.09 2.95
C ALA A 134 1.15 -3.84 3.54
N ILE A 135 1.43 -5.06 3.07
CA ILE A 135 2.61 -5.84 3.50
C ILE A 135 3.90 -5.16 3.02
N ALA A 136 3.94 -4.72 1.76
CA ALA A 136 5.09 -4.03 1.21
C ALA A 136 5.30 -2.65 1.87
N ALA A 137 4.22 -1.93 2.17
CA ALA A 137 4.22 -0.69 2.95
C ALA A 137 4.73 -0.91 4.37
N THR A 138 4.36 -2.02 5.00
CA THR A 138 4.90 -2.42 6.31
C THR A 138 6.41 -2.64 6.23
N GLY A 139 6.90 -3.33 5.19
CA GLY A 139 8.35 -3.47 4.94
C GLY A 139 9.05 -2.12 4.81
N TYR A 140 8.49 -1.19 4.03
CA TYR A 140 9.00 0.17 3.88
C TYR A 140 9.02 0.94 5.21
N GLY A 141 7.95 0.86 6.01
CA GLY A 141 7.89 1.50 7.34
C GLY A 141 8.91 0.91 8.32
N LEU A 142 9.10 -0.41 8.31
CA LEU A 142 10.12 -1.09 9.12
C LEU A 142 11.55 -0.68 8.69
N PHE A 143 11.76 -0.45 7.40
CA PHE A 143 13.01 0.12 6.89
C PHE A 143 13.25 1.54 7.45
N LEU A 144 12.27 2.44 7.35
CA LEU A 144 12.38 3.78 7.93
C LEU A 144 12.64 3.72 9.45
N SER A 145 11.89 2.87 10.15
CA SER A 145 12.03 2.62 11.59
C SER A 145 13.43 2.15 11.99
N SER A 146 14.09 1.35 11.14
CA SER A 146 15.45 0.86 11.38
C SER A 146 16.57 1.84 11.04
N PHE A 147 16.29 2.78 10.13
CA PHE A 147 17.29 3.69 9.58
C PHE A 147 17.50 4.90 10.50
N PHE A 148 16.44 5.37 11.16
CA PHE A 148 16.46 6.54 12.03
C PHE A 148 16.31 6.14 13.50
N GLU A 149 16.98 6.89 14.40
CA GLU A 149 17.00 6.57 15.84
C GLU A 149 15.73 7.03 16.57
N THR A 150 15.08 8.09 16.08
CA THR A 150 13.83 8.61 16.64
C THR A 150 12.68 8.47 15.63
N ASP A 151 11.49 8.24 16.17
CA ASP A 151 10.24 8.19 15.41
C ASP A 151 9.95 9.51 14.69
N THR A 152 10.24 10.64 15.33
CA THR A 152 10.09 11.98 14.74
C THR A 152 10.96 12.17 13.50
N MET A 153 12.25 11.81 13.57
CA MET A 153 13.16 11.96 12.44
C MET A 153 12.78 11.01 11.30
N ALA A 154 12.31 9.80 11.63
CA ALA A 154 11.85 8.85 10.64
C ALA A 154 10.64 9.36 9.84
N ALA A 155 9.68 10.01 10.50
CA ALA A 155 8.50 10.57 9.85
C ALA A 155 8.84 11.77 8.96
N GLU A 156 9.64 12.72 9.46
CA GLU A 156 10.01 13.92 8.70
C GLU A 156 10.86 13.58 7.47
N CYS A 157 11.78 12.62 7.60
CA CYS A 157 12.60 12.17 6.48
C CYS A 157 11.87 11.24 5.50
N ALA A 158 10.73 10.66 5.87
CA ALA A 158 9.92 9.84 4.96
C ALA A 158 9.28 10.71 3.85
N ALA A 159 8.83 11.92 4.17
CA ALA A 159 8.05 12.76 3.26
C ALA A 159 8.74 13.04 1.90
N PRO A 160 10.05 13.35 1.80
CA PRO A 160 10.72 13.47 0.51
C PRO A 160 10.77 12.17 -0.29
N PHE A 161 10.97 11.02 0.36
CA PHE A 161 10.97 9.72 -0.32
C PHE A 161 9.57 9.35 -0.81
N ASP A 162 8.56 9.60 0.02
CA ASP A 162 7.16 9.41 -0.31
C ASP A 162 6.76 10.22 -1.54
N LEU A 163 7.14 11.50 -1.61
CA LEU A 163 6.87 12.34 -2.76
C LEU A 163 7.45 11.76 -4.05
N ILE A 164 8.70 11.28 -4.00
CA ILE A 164 9.36 10.65 -5.15
C ILE A 164 8.61 9.37 -5.57
N PHE A 165 8.27 8.51 -4.62
CA PHE A 165 7.54 7.27 -4.90
C PHE A 165 6.12 7.54 -5.43
N LEU A 166 5.44 8.55 -4.90
CA LEU A 166 4.09 8.94 -5.31
C LEU A 166 4.07 9.48 -6.76
N ILE A 167 5.04 10.33 -7.13
CA ILE A 167 5.18 10.85 -8.50
C ILE A 167 5.36 9.70 -9.51
N PHE A 168 6.13 8.69 -9.13
CA PHE A 168 6.35 7.50 -9.96
C PHE A 168 5.20 6.47 -9.92
N GLY A 169 4.12 6.74 -9.18
CA GLY A 169 2.97 5.84 -9.02
C GLY A 169 2.05 5.71 -10.26
N GLY A 170 2.34 6.41 -11.35
CA GLY A 170 1.63 6.27 -12.64
C GLY A 170 0.28 7.00 -12.73
N ALA A 171 -0.13 7.76 -11.71
CA ALA A 171 -1.35 8.58 -11.76
C ALA A 171 -1.12 9.99 -12.30
N TYR A 172 0.06 10.59 -12.04
CA TYR A 172 0.37 11.98 -12.42
C TYR A 172 1.08 12.10 -13.77
N TYR A 173 1.79 11.05 -14.19
CA TYR A 173 2.60 11.07 -15.39
C TYR A 173 2.52 9.75 -16.12
N ASN A 174 2.75 9.81 -17.44
CA ASN A 174 2.75 8.63 -18.26
C ASN A 174 3.93 7.71 -17.90
N VAL A 175 3.62 6.44 -17.64
CA VAL A 175 4.51 5.41 -17.12
C VAL A 175 5.66 5.06 -18.07
N ASP A 176 5.50 5.26 -19.38
CA ASP A 176 6.55 4.94 -20.37
C ASP A 176 7.63 6.01 -20.47
N SER A 177 7.33 7.23 -20.04
CA SER A 177 8.32 8.32 -20.06
C SER A 177 9.43 8.15 -19.01
N ILE A 178 9.31 7.18 -18.10
CA ILE A 178 10.27 6.95 -17.00
C ILE A 178 10.68 5.47 -16.98
N PRO A 179 11.58 5.03 -17.88
CA PRO A 179 11.75 3.60 -18.21
C PRO A 179 12.38 2.71 -17.11
N PHE A 180 12.82 3.25 -15.97
CA PHE A 180 13.44 2.44 -14.89
C PHE A 180 13.04 2.84 -13.47
N LEU A 181 12.89 4.14 -13.18
CA LEU A 181 12.59 4.61 -11.82
C LEU A 181 11.20 4.20 -11.33
N LYS A 182 10.27 3.91 -12.24
CA LYS A 182 8.91 3.44 -11.90
C LYS A 182 8.92 2.16 -11.07
N TYR A 183 9.84 1.24 -11.36
CA TYR A 183 9.93 -0.07 -10.71
C TYR A 183 10.48 -0.01 -9.27
N ILE A 184 10.95 1.16 -8.83
CA ILE A 184 11.37 1.38 -7.44
C ILE A 184 10.15 1.79 -6.58
N SER A 185 9.09 2.31 -7.20
CA SER A 185 7.93 2.80 -6.47
C SER A 185 6.98 1.68 -6.09
N LEU A 186 6.67 1.61 -4.79
CA LEU A 186 5.59 0.79 -4.26
C LEU A 186 4.22 1.18 -4.84
N PHE A 187 4.00 2.47 -5.05
CA PHE A 187 2.74 3.00 -5.58
C PHE A 187 2.52 2.56 -7.02
N PHE A 188 3.59 2.40 -7.80
CA PHE A 188 3.51 1.98 -9.19
C PHE A 188 2.89 0.58 -9.31
N TYR A 189 3.48 -0.43 -8.66
CA TYR A 189 2.96 -1.81 -8.70
C TYR A 189 1.55 -1.92 -8.15
N SER A 190 1.24 -1.20 -7.07
CA SER A 190 -0.10 -1.20 -6.48
C SER A 190 -1.13 -0.60 -7.44
N ASN A 191 -0.82 0.56 -8.03
CA ASN A 191 -1.74 1.26 -8.91
C ASN A 191 -1.92 0.54 -10.26
N GLU A 192 -0.85 0.01 -10.88
CA GLU A 192 -0.93 -0.76 -12.12
C GLU A 192 -1.80 -2.02 -11.92
N ALA A 193 -1.57 -2.78 -10.84
CA ALA A 193 -2.34 -3.98 -10.53
C ALA A 193 -3.83 -3.68 -10.28
N LEU A 194 -4.16 -2.60 -9.57
CA LEU A 194 -5.55 -2.21 -9.29
C LEU A 194 -6.25 -1.68 -10.55
N MET A 195 -5.58 -0.82 -11.32
CA MET A 195 -6.10 -0.29 -12.59
C MET A 195 -6.35 -1.43 -13.57
N TYR A 196 -5.40 -2.37 -13.72
CA TYR A 196 -5.57 -3.55 -14.57
C TYR A 196 -6.81 -4.35 -14.13
N ASN A 197 -6.95 -4.65 -12.83
CA ASN A 197 -8.08 -5.44 -12.31
C ASN A 197 -9.44 -4.83 -12.62
N PHE A 198 -9.54 -3.51 -12.48
CA PHE A 198 -10.78 -2.79 -12.67
C PHE A 198 -11.16 -2.67 -14.16
N TRP A 199 -10.20 -2.27 -15.00
CA TRP A 199 -10.43 -1.87 -16.38
C TRP A 199 -10.40 -3.02 -17.39
N ILE A 200 -9.78 -4.16 -17.07
CA ILE A 200 -9.67 -5.28 -18.03
C ILE A 200 -11.03 -5.84 -18.47
N ASN A 201 -12.03 -5.81 -17.58
CA ASN A 201 -13.41 -6.26 -17.83
C ASN A 201 -14.38 -5.08 -18.06
N VAL A 202 -13.91 -3.98 -18.66
CA VAL A 202 -14.78 -2.85 -19.10
C VAL A 202 -14.81 -2.85 -20.62
N ASP A 203 -15.89 -3.36 -21.19
CA ASP A 203 -16.06 -3.50 -22.64
C ASP A 203 -16.55 -2.21 -23.31
N GLU A 204 -17.32 -1.38 -22.62
CA GLU A 204 -17.91 -0.16 -23.20
C GLU A 204 -17.92 0.99 -22.20
N ILE A 205 -17.44 2.15 -22.67
CA ILE A 205 -17.47 3.44 -21.97
C ILE A 205 -18.27 4.39 -22.86
N VAL A 206 -19.29 5.01 -22.28
CA VAL A 206 -20.17 5.93 -22.99
C VAL A 206 -19.36 7.13 -23.48
N CYS A 207 -19.29 7.27 -24.80
CA CYS A 207 -18.71 8.41 -25.48
C CYS A 207 -19.84 9.28 -26.05
N PRO A 208 -20.03 10.53 -25.57
CA PRO A 208 -21.02 11.42 -26.15
C PRO A 208 -20.67 11.80 -27.60
N GLU A 209 -21.66 11.81 -28.49
CA GLU A 209 -21.47 12.05 -29.94
C GLU A 209 -20.96 13.48 -30.28
N ASN A 210 -21.07 14.44 -29.35
CA ASN A 210 -20.71 15.84 -29.54
C ASN A 210 -19.39 16.22 -28.84
N LEU A 211 -18.30 15.48 -29.07
CA LEU A 211 -16.97 15.87 -28.58
C LEU A 211 -16.02 16.22 -29.73
N ASP A 212 -15.43 17.41 -29.67
CA ASP A 212 -14.29 17.85 -30.50
C ASP A 212 -12.96 17.16 -30.11
N HIS A 213 -12.98 16.20 -29.18
CA HIS A 213 -11.81 15.55 -28.61
C HIS A 213 -11.93 14.02 -28.66
N PRO A 214 -10.83 13.28 -28.85
CA PRO A 214 -10.84 11.83 -28.87
C PRO A 214 -11.29 11.27 -27.51
N CYS A 215 -12.33 10.42 -27.54
CA CYS A 215 -12.87 9.74 -26.38
C CYS A 215 -12.32 8.30 -26.26
N VAL A 216 -12.23 7.81 -25.03
CA VAL A 216 -11.86 6.41 -24.77
C VAL A 216 -13.11 5.55 -24.78
N GLN A 217 -13.09 4.45 -25.53
CA GLN A 217 -14.27 3.62 -25.72
C GLN A 217 -14.27 2.37 -24.83
N ASN A 218 -13.08 1.86 -24.48
CA ASN A 218 -12.93 0.61 -23.74
C ASN A 218 -11.92 0.74 -22.60
N GLY A 219 -12.00 -0.14 -21.60
CA GLY A 219 -11.05 -0.13 -20.48
C GLY A 219 -9.61 -0.43 -20.88
N ILE A 220 -9.39 -1.21 -21.93
CA ILE A 220 -8.06 -1.46 -22.50
C ILE A 220 -7.43 -0.15 -23.02
N GLU A 221 -8.23 0.73 -23.59
CA GLU A 221 -7.76 2.03 -24.09
C GLU A 221 -7.39 2.97 -22.94
N VAL A 222 -8.14 2.92 -21.83
CA VAL A 222 -7.79 3.62 -20.58
C VAL A 222 -6.42 3.16 -20.07
N LEU A 223 -6.18 1.85 -20.03
CA LEU A 223 -4.89 1.29 -19.60
C LEU A 223 -3.75 1.71 -20.53
N LYS A 224 -3.95 1.65 -21.84
CA LYS A 224 -2.96 2.08 -22.84
C LYS A 224 -2.66 3.57 -22.75
N ARG A 225 -3.65 4.41 -22.45
CA ARG A 225 -3.47 5.86 -22.26
C ARG A 225 -2.58 6.17 -21.05
N GLY A 226 -2.66 5.36 -19.99
CA GLY A 226 -1.74 5.40 -18.85
C GLY A 226 -0.39 4.71 -19.09
N SER A 227 -0.20 4.08 -20.26
CA SER A 227 0.89 3.14 -20.58
C SER A 227 1.07 2.02 -19.56
N PHE A 228 -0.04 1.51 -19.04
CA PHE A 228 -0.07 0.29 -18.26
C PHE A 228 -0.08 -0.93 -19.19
N LYS A 229 0.59 -2.00 -18.78
CA LYS A 229 0.64 -3.23 -19.58
C LYS A 229 -0.71 -3.97 -19.49
N THR A 230 -1.22 -4.43 -20.63
CA THR A 230 -2.54 -5.08 -20.72
C THR A 230 -2.48 -6.60 -20.81
N ALA A 231 -1.32 -7.21 -20.61
CA ALA A 231 -1.16 -8.66 -20.70
C ALA A 231 -1.63 -9.36 -19.42
N ASP A 232 -2.15 -10.59 -19.53
CA ASP A 232 -2.71 -11.33 -18.39
C ASP A 232 -1.68 -11.62 -17.29
N TYR A 233 -0.40 -11.71 -17.65
CA TYR A 233 0.67 -11.91 -16.67
C TYR A 233 1.03 -10.64 -15.89
N THR A 234 0.63 -9.45 -16.35
CA THR A 234 0.97 -8.17 -15.70
C THR A 234 0.49 -8.15 -14.25
N PHE A 235 -0.76 -8.56 -14.01
CA PHE A 235 -1.32 -8.62 -12.67
C PHE A 235 -0.45 -9.42 -11.69
N TRP A 236 0.02 -10.59 -12.12
CA TRP A 236 0.84 -11.46 -11.29
C TRP A 236 2.26 -10.91 -11.13
N VAL A 237 2.82 -10.28 -12.16
CA VAL A 237 4.13 -9.61 -12.08
C VAL A 237 4.09 -8.48 -11.06
N ASP A 238 3.01 -7.70 -11.00
CA ASP A 238 2.87 -6.61 -10.03
C ASP A 238 2.67 -7.15 -8.61
N CYS A 239 1.86 -8.19 -8.44
CA CYS A 239 1.72 -8.87 -7.15
C CYS A 239 3.06 -9.43 -6.64
N LEU A 240 3.84 -10.06 -7.53
CA LEU A 240 5.19 -10.54 -7.21
C LEU A 240 6.17 -9.39 -6.98
N GLY A 241 6.01 -8.28 -7.69
CA GLY A 241 6.76 -7.04 -7.49
C GLY A 241 6.56 -6.47 -6.10
N LEU A 242 5.30 -6.37 -5.64
CA LEU A 242 4.96 -5.95 -4.27
C LEU A 242 5.60 -6.86 -3.22
N LEU A 243 5.51 -8.18 -3.39
CA LEU A 243 6.16 -9.14 -2.49
C LEU A 243 7.69 -9.01 -2.52
N GLY A 244 8.27 -8.84 -3.70
CA GLY A 244 9.70 -8.62 -3.90
C GLY A 244 10.19 -7.37 -3.17
N MET A 245 9.45 -6.26 -3.29
CA MET A 245 9.72 -5.01 -2.57
C MET A 245 9.58 -5.18 -1.07
N ALA A 246 8.55 -5.89 -0.59
CA ALA A 246 8.38 -6.21 0.82
C ALA A 246 9.60 -6.96 1.37
N VAL A 247 10.05 -8.01 0.68
CA VAL A 247 11.22 -8.80 1.08
C VAL A 247 12.49 -7.94 1.04
N ALA A 248 12.69 -7.15 -0.01
CA ALA A 248 13.86 -6.28 -0.15
C ALA A 248 13.97 -5.27 1.00
N PHE A 249 12.90 -4.54 1.30
CA PHE A 249 12.90 -3.58 2.42
C PHE A 249 13.14 -4.27 3.76
N ASN A 250 12.55 -5.45 3.99
CA ASN A 250 12.74 -6.19 5.24
C ASN A 250 14.19 -6.69 5.40
N ILE A 251 14.82 -7.17 4.31
CA ILE A 251 16.23 -7.57 4.32
C ILE A 251 17.12 -6.38 4.67
N VAL A 252 16.91 -5.24 4.02
CA VAL A 252 17.68 -4.02 4.26
C VAL A 252 17.50 -3.54 5.71
N ALA A 253 16.27 -3.50 6.20
CA ALA A 253 15.95 -3.13 7.58
C ALA A 253 16.64 -4.04 8.62
N TYR A 254 16.62 -5.36 8.39
CA TYR A 254 17.32 -6.32 9.24
C TYR A 254 18.83 -6.03 9.32
N PHE A 255 19.48 -5.72 8.20
CA PHE A 255 20.90 -5.37 8.19
C PHE A 255 21.20 -4.08 8.96
N PHE A 256 20.35 -3.06 8.86
CA PHE A 256 20.49 -1.82 9.63
C PHE A 256 20.39 -2.08 11.13
N ILE A 257 19.38 -2.83 11.57
CA ILE A 257 19.20 -3.19 12.98
C ILE A 257 20.40 -4.01 13.48
N ARG A 258 20.84 -5.01 12.70
CA ARG A 258 22.00 -5.84 13.07
C ARG A 258 23.26 -4.99 13.23
N LYS A 259 23.48 -4.02 12.35
CA LYS A 259 24.61 -3.10 12.43
C LYS A 259 24.50 -2.20 13.68
N TYR A 260 23.30 -1.70 13.98
CA TYR A 260 23.03 -0.88 15.16
C TYR A 260 23.32 -1.63 16.46
N VAL A 261 22.75 -2.83 16.61
CA VAL A 261 22.96 -3.68 17.80
C VAL A 261 24.44 -4.03 18.00
N LYS A 262 25.16 -4.36 16.91
CA LYS A 262 26.60 -4.67 16.98
C LYS A 262 27.44 -3.45 17.38
N ARG A 263 27.09 -2.24 16.94
CA ARG A 263 27.82 -1.00 17.25
C ARG A 263 27.63 -0.58 18.70
N SER A 264 26.40 -0.67 19.19
CA SER A 264 26.06 -0.17 20.53
C SER A 264 26.42 -1.15 21.65
N GLY A 265 26.70 -2.41 21.32
CA GLY A 265 27.03 -3.47 22.28
C GLY A 265 25.79 -4.04 22.98
N TYR A 266 25.94 -5.24 23.51
CA TYR A 266 24.99 -5.85 24.44
C TYR A 266 25.29 -5.27 25.83
N TYR A 267 24.25 -4.77 26.52
CA TYR A 267 24.39 -4.32 27.91
C TYR A 267 24.49 -5.52 28.85
#